data_AF-A0A2E8R1F4-F1
#
_entry.id   AF-A0A2E8R1F4-F1
#
_cell.length_a   1.000
_cell.length_b   1.000
_cell.length_c   1.000
_cell.angle_alpha   90.00
_cell.angle_beta   90.00
_cell.angle_gamma   90.00
#
_symmetry.space_group_name_H-M   'P 1'
#
loop_
_entity.id
_entity.type
_entity.pdbx_description
1 polymer ?
#
loop_
_entity_poly.entity_id
_entity_poly.type
_entity_poly.pdbx_seq_one_letter_code
_entity_poly.pdbx_strand_id
1 'polypeptide(L)' 'MLRTLGLKMSAHKFAHRAEHRLSGGLIMIDSYHCSRLNTNTGRLTEAMFHQVFSDIRARLDEAPLC' A
#
# COMPACT_ATOMS: atom_id res chain seq x y z
N MET A 1 -5.04 -3.30 -9.53
CA MET A 1 -3.71 -3.94 -9.42
C MET A 1 -3.82 -5.46 -9.32
N LEU A 2 -4.26 -6.06 -8.22
CA LEU A 2 -4.30 -7.53 -8.05
C LEU A 2 -4.95 -8.29 -9.22
N ARG A 3 -6.15 -7.89 -9.65
CA ARG A 3 -6.83 -8.52 -10.81
C ARG A 3 -6.04 -8.37 -12.11
N THR A 4 -5.40 -7.21 -12.33
CA THR A 4 -4.54 -6.95 -13.49
C THR A 4 -3.35 -7.91 -13.52
N LEU A 5 -2.85 -8.30 -12.34
CA LEU A 5 -1.77 -9.28 -12.18
C LEU A 5 -2.27 -10.74 -12.11
N GLY A 6 -3.57 -10.99 -12.31
CA GLY A 6 -4.16 -12.33 -12.21
C GLY A 6 -4.21 -12.91 -10.78
N LEU A 7 -4.01 -12.09 -9.75
CA LEU A 7 -3.93 -12.54 -8.36
C LEU A 7 -5.29 -12.59 -7.67
N LYS A 8 -5.48 -13.58 -6.78
CA LYS A 8 -6.71 -13.78 -6.03
C LYS A 8 -6.85 -12.73 -4.92
N MET A 9 -7.89 -11.90 -4.99
CA MET A 9 -8.14 -10.84 -4.00
C MET A 9 -8.29 -11.36 -2.57
N SER A 10 -8.90 -12.53 -2.35
CA SER A 10 -9.08 -13.08 -1.01
C SER A 10 -7.76 -13.48 -0.33
N ALA A 11 -6.71 -13.72 -1.11
CA ALA A 11 -5.37 -14.01 -0.61
C ALA A 11 -4.60 -12.75 -0.21
N HIS A 12 -5.04 -11.58 -0.69
CA HIS A 12 -4.41 -10.28 -0.47
C HIS A 12 -5.46 -9.33 0.11
N LYS A 13 -5.85 -9.59 1.36
CA LYS A 13 -6.89 -8.81 2.04
C LYS A 13 -6.43 -7.36 2.21
N PHE A 14 -7.28 -6.44 1.77
CA PHE A 14 -7.00 -5.01 1.90
C PHE A 14 -7.04 -4.55 3.35
N ALA A 15 -6.02 -3.81 3.77
CA ALA A 15 -6.06 -2.95 4.94
C ALA A 15 -5.10 -1.78 4.72
N HIS A 16 -5.38 -0.60 5.28
CA HIS A 16 -4.48 0.54 5.12
C HIS A 16 -3.10 0.22 5.71
N ARG A 17 -2.05 0.48 4.92
CA ARG A 17 -0.65 0.11 5.19
C ARG A 17 -0.40 -1.40 5.24
N ALA A 18 -1.33 -2.23 4.78
CA ALA A 18 -1.02 -3.64 4.56
C ALA A 18 -0.01 -3.76 3.43
N GLU A 19 0.96 -4.65 3.64
CA GLU A 19 1.95 -4.98 2.64
C GLU A 19 1.70 -6.38 2.09
N HIS A 20 1.78 -6.48 0.77
CA HIS A 20 1.68 -7.74 0.05
C HIS A 20 2.94 -7.93 -0.79
N ARG A 21 3.67 -9.01 -0.52
CA ARG A 21 4.70 -9.50 -1.43
C ARG A 21 4.03 -10.22 -2.59
N LEU A 22 4.27 -9.74 -3.80
CA LEU A 22 3.70 -10.28 -5.03
C LEU A 22 4.78 -11.05 -5.81
N SER A 23 4.35 -11.77 -6.84
CA SER A 23 5.28 -12.44 -7.77
C SER A 23 6.24 -11.46 -8.44
N GLY A 24 7.45 -11.91 -8.75
CA GLY A 24 8.46 -11.09 -9.45
C GLY A 24 9.17 -10.07 -8.56
N GLY A 25 9.15 -10.26 -7.24
CA GLY A 25 9.83 -9.37 -6.28
C GLY A 25 9.11 -8.05 -6.03
N LEU A 26 7.90 -7.87 -6.56
CA LEU A 26 7.10 -6.67 -6.34
C LEU A 26 6.54 -6.63 -4.92
N ILE A 27 6.56 -5.44 -4.32
CA ILE A 27 5.91 -5.15 -3.05
C ILE A 27 4.76 -4.19 -3.34
N MET A 28 3.57 -4.53 -2.86
CA MET A 28 2.38 -3.67 -2.94
C MET A 28 2.00 -3.22 -1.53
N ILE A 29 1.89 -1.91 -1.32
CA ILE A 29 1.41 -1.34 -0.06
C ILE A 29 0.04 -0.71 -0.30
N ASP A 30 -0.92 -1.11 0.51
CA ASP A 30 -2.31 -0.67 0.41
C ASP A 30 -2.51 0.71 1.05
N SER A 31 -3.30 1.57 0.41
CA SER A 31 -3.76 2.81 1.01
C SER A 31 -5.28 2.97 0.88
N TYR A 32 -5.92 3.56 1.90
CA TYR A 32 -7.22 4.16 1.66
C TYR A 32 -7.09 5.24 0.59
N HIS A 33 -8.13 5.39 -0.22
CA HIS A 33 -8.18 6.45 -1.21
C HIS A 33 -8.29 7.81 -0.51
N CYS A 34 -7.56 8.81 -0.98
CA CYS A 34 -7.61 10.20 -0.51
C CYS A 34 -8.87 10.95 -0.99
N SER A 35 -10.05 10.32 -0.83
CA SER A 35 -11.33 10.96 -1.12
C SER A 35 -11.70 11.94 -0.02
N ARG A 36 -12.49 12.96 -0.38
CA ARG A 36 -13.07 13.91 0.57
C ARG A 36 -13.82 13.22 1.71
N LEU A 37 -14.53 12.13 1.43
CA LEU A 37 -15.23 11.36 2.47
C LEU A 37 -14.25 10.78 3.50
N ASN A 38 -13.16 10.16 3.05
CA ASN A 38 -12.19 9.53 3.95
C ASN A 38 -11.43 10.57 4.78
N THR A 39 -11.04 11.69 4.16
CA THR A 39 -10.32 12.76 4.85
C THR A 39 -11.22 13.53 5.81
N ASN A 40 -12.48 13.82 5.45
CA ASN A 40 -13.41 14.57 6.30
C ASN A 40 -13.90 13.77 7.52
N THR A 41 -14.02 12.45 7.40
CA THR A 41 -14.46 11.58 8.51
C THR A 41 -13.30 11.10 9.38
N GLY A 42 -12.05 11.42 9.03
CA GLY A 42 -10.86 10.93 9.73
C GLY A 42 -10.55 9.45 9.46
N ARG A 43 -11.25 8.80 8.51
CA ARG A 43 -10.93 7.44 8.07
C ARG A 43 -9.53 7.35 7.45
N LEU A 44 -9.07 8.45 6.85
CA LEU A 44 -7.68 8.66 6.44
C LEU A 44 -7.25 10.05 6.89
N THR A 45 -6.20 10.13 7.70
CA THR A 45 -5.55 11.41 8.02
C THR A 45 -4.33 11.62 7.12
N GLU A 46 -3.88 12.87 6.99
CA GLU A 46 -2.65 13.21 6.26
C GLU A 46 -1.44 12.44 6.80
N ALA A 47 -1.28 12.38 8.13
CA ALA A 47 -0.20 11.65 8.78
C ALA A 47 -0.22 10.15 8.42
N MET A 48 -1.40 9.53 8.42
CA MET A 48 -1.56 8.13 7.99
C MET A 48 -1.18 7.93 6.52
N PHE A 49 -1.54 8.88 5.65
CA PHE A 49 -1.14 8.83 4.24
C PHE A 49 0.37 8.95 4.07
N HIS A 50 1.02 9.86 4.81
CA HIS A 50 2.49 10.00 4.79
C HIS A 50 3.22 8.75 5.31
N GLN A 51 2.63 8.01 6.24
CA GLN A 51 3.19 6.74 6.69
C GLN A 51 3.31 5.71 5.56
N VAL A 52 2.36 5.68 4.60
CA VAL A 52 2.46 4.79 3.43
C VAL A 52 3.75 5.08 2.65
N PHE A 53 4.07 6.34 2.41
CA PHE A 53 5.30 6.72 1.69
C PHE A 53 6.56 6.47 2.51
N SER A 54 6.48 6.62 3.82
CA SER A 54 7.59 6.27 4.72
C SER A 54 7.89 4.77 4.65
N ASP A 55 6.85 3.94 4.66
CA ASP A 55 6.99 2.48 4.50
C ASP A 55 7.60 2.14 3.11
N ILE A 56 7.17 2.82 2.04
CA ILE A 56 7.75 2.66 0.69
C ILE A 56 9.25 3.02 0.68
N ARG A 57 9.62 4.18 1.25
CA ARG A 57 11.01 4.64 1.31
C ARG A 57 11.91 3.63 2.01
N ALA A 58 11.48 3.13 3.17
CA ALA A 58 12.23 2.12 3.92
C ALA A 58 12.52 0.88 3.07
N ARG A 59 11.57 0.43 2.23
CA ARG A 59 11.79 -0.72 1.34
C ARG A 59 12.69 -0.43 0.15
N LEU A 60 12.71 0.80 -0.33
CA LEU A 60 13.67 1.23 -1.35
C LEU A 60 15.09 1.36 -0.77
N ASP A 61 15.23 1.66 0.53
CA ASP A 61 16.52 1.68 1.22
C ASP A 61 17.08 0.28 1.52
N GLU A 62 16.21 -0.69 1.80
CA GLU A 62 16.58 -2.09 2.04
C GLU A 62 16.92 -2.86 0.74
N ALA A 63 16.34 -2.45 -0.39
CA ALA A 63 16.67 -3.04 -1.68
C ALA A 63 18.05 -2.52 -2.13
N PRO A 64 19.08 -3.38 -2.28
CA PRO A 64 20.35 -2.92 -2.81
C PRO A 64 20.11 -2.33 -4.20
N LEU A 65 20.59 -1.11 -4.42
CA LEU A 65 20.64 -0.49 -5.74
C LEU A 65 21.33 -1.49 -6.68
N CYS A 66 20.55 -2.09 -7.57
CA CYS A 66 21.08 -2.89 -8.67
C CYS A 66 21.88 -2.00 -9.63
#